data_AF-A0A1Q4WV95-F1
#
_entry.id   AF-A0A1Q4WV95-F1
#
_cell.length_a   1.000
_cell.length_b   1.000
_cell.length_c   1.000
_cell.angle_alpha   90.00
_cell.angle_beta   90.00
_cell.angle_gamma   90.00
#
_symmetry.space_group_name_H-M   'P 1'
#
loop_
_entity.id
_entity.type
_entity.pdbx_description
1 polymer ?
#
loop_
_entity_poly.entity_id
_entity_poly.type
_entity_poly.pdbx_seq_one_letter_code
_entity_poly.pdbx_strand_id
1 'polypeptide(L)' 'MQDEYETDPHYREAVRRLSAEFGGRLPRKVVARTVLDARRDLEGRIMPEAMAEMLHHLAHHRLGAVIGEARAR' A
#
# COMPACT_ATOMS: atom_id res chain seq x y z
N MET A 1 -21.05 2.79 -5.13
CA MET A 1 -19.96 2.16 -4.35
C MET A 1 -18.58 2.25 -5.02
N GLN A 2 -18.43 2.49 -6.34
CA GLN A 2 -17.09 2.72 -6.94
C GLN A 2 -16.60 4.17 -6.76
N ASP A 3 -17.51 5.14 -6.67
CA ASP A 3 -17.19 6.57 -6.55
C ASP A 3 -16.46 6.97 -5.26
N GLU A 4 -16.66 6.24 -4.15
CA GLU A 4 -16.10 6.59 -2.84
C GLU A 4 -14.58 6.38 -2.79
N TYR A 5 -14.07 5.36 -3.48
CA TYR A 5 -12.65 5.07 -3.60
C TYR A 5 -11.91 6.03 -4.52
N GLU A 6 -12.63 6.59 -5.50
CA GLU A 6 -12.03 7.51 -6.46
C GLU A 6 -11.68 8.85 -5.81
N THR A 7 -12.28 9.17 -4.66
CA THR A 7 -11.93 10.32 -3.80
C THR A 7 -10.88 10.02 -2.75
N ASP A 8 -10.53 8.76 -2.55
CA ASP A 8 -9.58 8.38 -1.51
C ASP A 8 -8.13 8.76 -1.88
N PRO A 9 -7.42 9.50 -1.02
CA PRO A 9 -6.06 9.97 -1.30
C PRO A 9 -5.03 8.83 -1.39
N HIS A 10 -5.19 7.75 -0.62
CA HIS A 10 -4.32 6.58 -0.65
C HIS A 10 -4.52 5.76 -1.93
N TYR A 11 -5.77 5.60 -2.38
CA TYR A 11 -6.07 4.99 -3.68
C TYR A 11 -5.39 5.75 -4.83
N ARG A 12 -5.58 7.08 -4.87
CA ARG A 12 -5.01 7.94 -5.92
C ARG A 12 -3.49 7.88 -5.96
N GLU A 13 -2.85 7.93 -4.79
CA GLU A 13 -1.39 7.89 -4.70
C GLU A 13 -0.83 6.52 -5.12
N ALA A 14 -1.47 5.42 -4.71
CA ALA A 14 -1.09 4.08 -5.13
C ALA A 14 -1.20 3.91 -6.66
N VAL A 15 -2.33 4.34 -7.24
CA VAL A 15 -2.53 4.32 -8.71
C VAL A 15 -1.47 5.16 -9.42
N ARG A 16 -1.14 6.35 -8.90
CA ARG A 16 -0.13 7.23 -9.50
C ARG A 16 1.26 6.59 -9.50
N ARG A 17 1.71 6.05 -8.36
CA ARG A 17 3.03 5.41 -8.24
C ARG A 17 3.15 4.18 -9.12
N LEU A 18 2.16 3.28 -9.06
CA LEU A 18 2.16 2.05 -9.85
C LEU A 18 2.01 2.35 -11.35
N SER A 19 1.27 3.37 -11.74
CA SER A 19 1.20 3.77 -13.16
C SER A 19 2.53 4.29 -13.69
N ALA A 20 3.33 4.95 -12.84
CA ALA A 20 4.68 5.39 -13.21
C ALA A 20 5.65 4.20 -13.28
N GLU A 21 5.57 3.28 -12.33
CA GLU A 21 6.44 2.10 -12.24
C GLU A 21 6.18 1.08 -13.38
N PHE A 22 4.91 0.82 -13.69
CA PHE A 22 4.49 -0.11 -14.73
C PHE A 22 4.18 0.58 -16.07
N GLY A 23 4.53 1.86 -16.19
CA GLY A 23 4.35 2.65 -17.41
C GLY A 23 4.99 1.96 -18.62
N GLY A 24 4.22 1.84 -19.70
CA GLY A 24 4.66 1.15 -20.92
C GLY A 24 4.57 -0.38 -20.89
N ARG A 25 4.27 -0.99 -19.73
CA ARG A 25 4.04 -2.44 -19.58
C ARG A 25 2.59 -2.78 -19.32
N LEU A 26 1.88 -1.95 -18.55
CA LEU A 26 0.47 -2.16 -18.20
C LEU A 26 -0.36 -0.89 -18.46
N PRO A 27 -1.59 -1.01 -18.99
CA PRO A 27 -2.51 0.12 -19.09
C PRO A 27 -2.91 0.65 -17.71
N ARG A 28 -3.02 1.97 -17.57
CA ARG A 28 -3.48 2.64 -16.32
C ARG A 28 -4.81 2.07 -15.78
N LYS A 29 -5.72 1.66 -16.67
CA LYS A 29 -7.01 1.05 -16.30
C LYS A 29 -6.84 -0.28 -15.56
N VAL A 30 -5.83 -1.08 -15.95
CA VAL A 30 -5.50 -2.34 -15.27
C VAL A 30 -4.94 -2.04 -13.89
N VAL A 31 -3.99 -1.11 -13.78
CA VAL A 31 -3.43 -0.66 -12.50
C VAL A 31 -4.52 -0.17 -11.55
N ALA A 32 -5.41 0.71 -12.01
CA ALA A 32 -6.52 1.24 -11.20
C ALA A 32 -7.45 0.13 -10.69
N ARG A 33 -7.81 -0.84 -11.54
CA ARG A 33 -8.64 -1.98 -11.14
C ARG A 33 -7.94 -2.83 -10.08
N THR A 34 -6.66 -3.16 -10.28
CA THR A 34 -5.88 -3.95 -9.30
C THR A 34 -5.79 -3.27 -7.94
N VAL A 35 -5.58 -1.95 -7.90
CA VAL A 35 -5.54 -1.21 -6.63
C VAL A 35 -6.91 -1.20 -5.94
N LEU A 36 -8.01 -1.09 -6.69
CA LEU A 36 -9.36 -1.15 -6.15
C LEU A 36 -9.67 -2.54 -5.56
N ASP A 37 -9.28 -3.60 -6.26
CA ASP A 37 -9.49 -4.97 -5.80
C ASP A 37 -8.66 -5.26 -4.54
N ALA A 38 -7.38 -4.87 -4.52
CA ALA A 38 -6.53 -4.97 -3.33
C ALA A 38 -7.12 -4.21 -2.13
N ARG A 39 -7.73 -3.03 -2.36
CA ARG A 39 -8.41 -2.29 -1.31
C ARG A 39 -9.63 -3.02 -0.75
N ARG A 40 -10.43 -3.63 -1.62
CA ARG A 40 -11.60 -4.42 -1.21
C ARG A 40 -11.19 -5.66 -0.44
N ASP A 41 -10.07 -6.28 -0.81
CA ASP A 41 -9.51 -7.41 -0.06
C ASP A 41 -9.17 -6.98 1.36
N LEU A 42 -8.53 -5.81 1.52
CA LEU A 42 -8.18 -5.25 2.82
C LEU A 42 -9.41 -4.83 3.66
N GLU A 43 -10.42 -4.22 3.04
CA GLU A 43 -11.65 -3.78 3.73
C GLU A 43 -12.58 -4.95 4.09
N GLY A 44 -12.58 -6.02 3.29
CA GLY A 44 -13.44 -7.18 3.50
C GLY A 44 -12.83 -8.24 4.42
N ARG A 45 -11.49 -8.34 4.47
CA ARG A 45 -10.79 -9.36 5.26
C ARG A 45 -9.39 -8.83 5.59
N ILE A 46 -9.18 -8.47 6.85
CA ILE A 46 -7.84 -8.61 7.39
C ILE A 46 -7.53 -10.11 7.33
N MET A 47 -6.84 -10.57 6.27
CA MET A 47 -6.19 -11.87 6.30
C MET A 47 -5.21 -11.81 7.47
N PRO A 48 -5.42 -12.59 8.55
CA PRO A 48 -4.60 -12.50 9.76
C PRO A 48 -3.09 -12.56 9.46
N GLU A 49 -2.73 -13.30 8.42
CA GLU A 49 -1.36 -13.46 7.92
C GLU A 49 -0.82 -12.17 7.27
N ALA A 50 -1.64 -11.46 6.47
CA ALA A 50 -1.26 -10.18 5.88
C ALA A 50 -1.09 -9.08 6.95
N MET A 51 -1.90 -9.13 8.02
CA MET A 51 -1.75 -8.22 9.16
C MET A 51 -0.47 -8.52 9.94
N ALA A 52 -0.14 -9.79 10.16
CA ALA A 52 1.09 -10.17 10.83
C ALA A 52 2.32 -9.64 10.06
N GLU A 53 2.34 -9.80 8.74
CA GLU A 53 3.39 -9.28 7.85
C GLU A 53 3.48 -7.75 7.85
N MET A 54 2.34 -7.06 7.75
CA MET A 54 2.30 -5.58 7.81
C MET A 54 2.75 -5.04 9.17
N LEU A 55 2.31 -5.69 10.26
CA LEU A 55 2.74 -5.35 11.62
C LEU A 55 4.22 -5.60 11.81
N HIS A 56 4.74 -6.73 11.30
CA HIS A 56 6.17 -7.03 11.35
C HIS A 56 6.99 -5.97 10.62
N HIS A 57 6.64 -5.64 9.37
CA HIS A 57 7.34 -4.62 8.59
C HIS A 57 7.30 -3.24 9.27
N LEU A 58 6.13 -2.83 9.79
CA LEU A 58 5.98 -1.55 10.47
C LEU A 58 6.77 -1.52 11.79
N ALA A 59 6.71 -2.58 12.59
CA ALA A 59 7.45 -2.69 13.84
C ALA A 59 8.96 -2.69 13.58
N HIS A 60 9.42 -3.46 12.59
CA HIS A 60 10.82 -3.50 12.18
C HIS A 60 11.33 -2.13 11.74
N HIS A 61 10.57 -1.40 10.90
CA HIS A 61 10.93 -0.05 10.49
C HIS A 61 11.05 0.91 11.69
N ARG A 62 10.07 0.88 12.62
CA ARG A 62 10.10 1.71 13.84
C ARG A 62 11.28 1.36 14.74
N LEU A 63 11.53 0.07 14.98
CA LEU A 63 12.66 -0.39 15.80
C LEU A 63 14.00 -0.05 15.14
N GLY A 64 14.09 -0.17 13.81
CA GLY A 64 15.25 0.26 13.03
C GLY A 64 15.54 1.76 13.18
N ALA A 65 14.51 2.61 13.20
CA ALA A 65 14.67 4.04 13.49
C ALA A 65 15.18 4.28 14.91
N VAL A 66 14.62 3.60 15.91
CA VAL A 66 15.07 3.70 17.32
C VAL A 66 16.53 3.26 17.49
N ILE A 67 16.93 2.17 16.84
CA ILE A 67 18.31 1.66 16.90
C ILE A 67 19.27 2.52 16.06
N GLY A 68 18.81 3.02 14.91
CA GLY A 68 19.56 3.92 14.03
C GLY A 68 19.83 5.28 14.69
N GLU A 69 18.86 5.83 15.41
CA GLU A 69 19.03 7.02 16.25
C GLU A 69 19.99 6.77 17.42
N ALA A 70 20.09 5.54 17.93
CA ALA A 70 21.02 5.17 19.00
C ALA A 70 22.48 5.07 18.55
N ARG A 71 22.77 4.96 17.24
CA ARG A 71 24.14 4.90 16.68
C ARG A 71 24.74 6.25 16.29
N ALA A 72 23.98 7.34 16.44
CA ALA A 72 24.42 8.70 16.10
C ALA A 72 24.71 9.58 17.33
N ARG A 73 25.14 8.99 18.46
CA ARG A 73 25.63 9.72 19.63
C ARG A 73 27.03 9.28 20.02
#